data_AF-A0A1X7SPG5-F1
#
_entry.id   AF-A0A1X7SPG5-F1
#
_cell.length_a   1.000
_cell.length_b   1.000
_cell.length_c   1.000
_cell.angle_alpha   90.00
_cell.angle_beta   90.00
_cell.angle_gamma   90.00
#
_symmetry.space_group_name_H-M   'P 1'
#
loop_
_entity.id
_entity.type
_entity.pdbx_description
1 polymer ?
#
loop_
_entity_poly.entity_id
_entity_poly.type
_entity_poly.pdbx_seq_one_letter_code
_entity_poly.pdbx_strand_id
1 'polypeptide(L)' 'MSSDFYLRYYTGHKGKFGHEFLEFEFRPDGRLRYANNSNYKNDQMIRKE' A
#
# COMPACT_ATOMS: atom_id res chain seq x y z
N MET A 1 -27.45 -11.10 -0.31
CA MET A 1 -26.09 -11.59 -0.65
C MET A 1 -25.15 -10.43 -0.40
N SER A 2 -24.17 -10.58 0.49
CA SER A 2 -23.10 -9.58 0.60
C SER A 2 -22.41 -9.54 -0.75
N SER A 3 -22.43 -8.40 -1.43
CA SER A 3 -21.65 -8.24 -2.66
C SER A 3 -20.18 -8.40 -2.32
N ASP A 4 -19.43 -9.13 -3.15
CA ASP A 4 -17.97 -9.19 -3.01
C ASP A 4 -17.41 -7.76 -3.06
N PHE A 5 -16.74 -7.33 -1.99
CA PHE A 5 -16.18 -5.99 -1.86
C PHE A 5 -14.66 -6.05 -2.01
N TYR A 6 -14.13 -5.26 -2.95
CA TYR A 6 -12.70 -5.12 -3.18
C TYR A 6 -12.36 -3.66 -3.43
N LEU A 7 -11.34 -3.16 -2.73
CA LEU A 7 -10.82 -1.81 -2.92
C LEU A 7 -9.30 -1.87 -2.86
N ARG A 8 -8.64 -1.28 -3.86
CA ARG A 8 -7.20 -1.05 -3.85
C ARG A 8 -6.91 0.37 -4.23
N TYR A 9 -6.07 1.03 -3.44
CA TYR A 9 -5.55 2.34 -3.74
C TYR A 9 -4.03 2.27 -3.78
N TYR A 10 -3.47 2.84 -4.84
CA TYR A 10 -2.04 2.96 -5.04
C TYR A 10 -1.74 4.40 -5.43
N THR A 11 -0.76 4.99 -4.75
CA THR A 11 -0.16 6.26 -5.15
C THR A 11 1.33 6.14 -5.01
N GLY A 12 2.06 6.57 -6.03
CA GLY A 12 3.51 6.48 -6.02
C GLY A 12 4.09 7.40 -7.07
N HIS A 13 5.34 7.77 -6.85
CA HIS A 13 6.12 8.53 -7.81
C HIS A 13 7.57 8.06 -7.78
N LYS A 14 8.25 8.22 -8.92
CA LYS A 14 9.66 7.91 -9.04
C LYS A 14 10.46 9.21 -8.93
N GLY A 15 11.07 9.42 -7.77
CA GLY A 15 11.91 10.57 -7.49
C GLY A 15 13.37 10.32 -7.80
N LYS A 16 14.20 11.31 -7.50
CA LYS A 16 15.67 11.23 -7.60
C LYS A 16 16.27 10.07 -6.79
N PHE A 17 15.58 9.64 -5.73
CA PHE A 17 16.09 8.68 -4.74
C PHE A 17 15.38 7.31 -4.78
N GLY A 18 14.67 7.02 -5.88
CA GLY A 18 14.03 5.73 -6.10
C GLY A 18 12.51 5.85 -6.23
N HIS A 19 11.85 4.73 -5.95
CA HIS A 19 10.40 4.61 -6.08
C HIS A 19 9.75 4.72 -4.70
N GLU A 20 9.04 5.83 -4.49
CA GLU A 20 8.26 6.05 -3.27
C GLU A 20 6.79 5.77 -3.55
N PHE A 21 6.15 4.99 -2.68
CA PHE A 21 4.74 4.68 -2.84
C PHE A 21 4.02 4.39 -1.53
N LEU A 22 2.72 4.55 -1.58
CA LEU A 22 1.74 4.13 -0.59
C LEU A 22 0.69 3.27 -1.30
N GLU A 23 0.44 2.11 -0.73
CA GLU A 23 -0.57 1.16 -1.22
C GLU A 23 -1.36 0.58 -0.05
N PHE A 24 -2.67 0.46 -0.25
CA PHE A 24 -3.51 -0.36 0.60
C PHE A 24 -4.61 -1.10 -0.17
N GLU A 25 -5.00 -2.25 0.34
CA GLU A 25 -6.01 -3.13 -0.25
C GLU A 25 -6.96 -3.67 0.83
N PHE A 26 -8.26 -3.54 0.60
CA PHE A 26 -9.31 -4.27 1.31
C PHE A 26 -9.76 -5.45 0.45
N ARG A 27 -9.61 -6.65 1.01
CA ARG A 27 -10.01 -7.89 0.36
C ARG A 27 -11.46 -8.26 0.70
N PRO A 28 -12.11 -9.11 -0.12
CA PRO A 28 -13.44 -9.62 0.17
C PRO A 28 -13.53 -10.42 1.48
N ASP A 29 -12.40 -10.97 1.97
CA ASP A 29 -12.29 -11.68 3.25
C ASP A 29 -12.14 -10.73 4.46
N GLY A 30 -12.22 -9.41 4.25
CA GLY A 30 -12.11 -8.38 5.28
C GLY A 30 -10.69 -8.04 5.69
N ARG A 31 -9.66 -8.65 5.07
CA ARG A 31 -8.25 -8.32 5.38
C ARG A 31 -7.83 -7.00 4.77
N LEU A 32 -7.10 -6.20 5.55
CA LEU A 32 -6.44 -4.99 5.09
C LEU A 32 -4.97 -5.29 4.86
N ARG A 33 -4.48 -5.03 3.65
CA ARG A 33 -3.04 -5.04 3.37
C ARG A 33 -2.55 -3.62 3.21
N TYR A 34 -1.46 -3.28 3.89
CA TYR A 34 -0.86 -1.96 3.84
C TYR A 34 0.64 -2.07 3.52
N ALA A 35 1.06 -1.28 2.56
CA ALA A 35 2.44 -1.17 2.11
C ALA A 35 2.79 0.30 1.94
N ASN A 36 3.80 0.77 2.66
CA ASN A 36 4.33 2.12 2.50
C ASN A 36 5.84 2.06 2.37
N ASN A 37 6.34 2.65 1.30
CA ASN A 37 7.75 2.79 1.02
C ASN A 37 8.05 4.24 0.68
N SER A 38 8.23 5.10 1.68
CA SER A 38 8.61 6.51 1.45
C SER A 38 10.12 6.76 1.46
N ASN A 39 10.95 5.77 1.75
CA ASN A 39 12.43 5.87 1.77
C ASN A 39 13.01 7.12 2.48
N TYR A 40 12.22 7.76 3.35
CA TYR A 40 12.58 8.99 4.03
C TYR A 40 13.60 8.64 5.10
N LYS A 41 14.79 9.26 5.07
CA LYS A 41 15.91 8.96 5.97
C LYS A 41 16.38 7.50 5.95
N ASN A 42 16.37 6.84 4.79
CA ASN A 42 16.74 5.42 4.63
C ASN A 42 15.86 4.46 5.42
N ASP A 43 14.61 4.84 5.69
CA ASP A 43 13.70 3.96 6.41
C ASP A 43 13.30 2.75 5.56
N GLN A 44 13.13 1.60 6.21
CA GLN A 44 12.74 0.36 5.52
C GLN A 44 11.26 0.38 5.16
N MET A 45 10.88 -0.34 4.11
CA MET A 45 9.49 -0.47 3.69
C MET A 45 8.63 -1.03 4.84
N ILE A 46 7.58 -0.31 5.20
CA ILE A 46 6.59 -0.74 6.19
C ILE A 46 5.57 -1.64 5.49
N ARG A 47 5.39 -2.85 5.99
CA ARG A 47 4.35 -3.80 5.55
C ARG A 47 3.52 -4.25 6.75
N LYS A 48 2.19 -4.25 6.60
CA LYS A 48 1.23 -4.72 7.60
C LYS A 48 0.08 -5.50 6.93
N GLU A 49 -0.43 -6.49 7.64
CA GLU A 49 -1.70 -7.20 7.41
C GLU A 49 -2.53 -7.13 8.70
#